data_AF-A0A137PJC7-F1
#
_entry.id   AF-A0A137PJC7-F1
#
_cell.length_a   1.000
_cell.length_b   1.000
_cell.length_c   1.000
_cell.angle_alpha   90.00
_cell.angle_beta   90.00
_cell.angle_gamma   90.00
#
_symmetry.space_group_name_H-M   'P 1'
#
loop_
_entity.id
_entity.type
_entity.pdbx_description
1 polymer ?
#
loop_
_entity_poly.entity_id
_entity_poly.type
_entity_poly.pdbx_seq_one_letter_code
_entity_poly.pdbx_strand_id
1 'polypeptide(L)'
;MKFTNSLIYLNFICLIHTSVVQKTENNSNTNNNNTKESKESKDSKDSGNNASNGNGMDKLSLAQANVPSIWLYSDANYKGEKKWIPLFDECSNVLYFNDIASSAHWVLENSEDKCVCFYYDKNCKGERLCWDGEVEYKHQPSDFQIDGINDEITSILVHKKGSKGCRS
;
A
#
# COMPACT_ATOMS: atom_id res chain seq x y z
N MET A 1 -34.07 0.81 -54.74
CA MET A 1 -34.52 0.36 -53.40
C MET A 1 -33.60 1.00 -52.37
N LYS A 2 -34.20 1.71 -51.40
CA LYS A 2 -33.52 2.51 -50.38
C LYS A 2 -33.22 1.61 -49.17
N PHE A 3 -31.99 1.64 -48.65
CA PHE A 3 -31.70 1.20 -47.29
C PHE A 3 -31.30 2.43 -46.48
N THR A 4 -32.12 2.75 -45.48
CA THR A 4 -31.90 3.80 -44.49
C THR A 4 -31.81 3.17 -43.11
N ASN A 5 -31.04 3.83 -42.24
CA ASN A 5 -30.99 3.73 -40.78
C ASN A 5 -30.11 2.58 -40.26
N SER A 6 -29.29 2.75 -39.22
CA SER A 6 -29.42 3.68 -38.11
C SER A 6 -28.05 3.86 -37.43
N LEU A 7 -27.56 5.10 -37.29
CA LEU A 7 -26.50 5.42 -36.36
C LEU A 7 -27.09 5.43 -34.95
N ILE A 8 -26.51 4.66 -34.03
CA ILE A 8 -26.81 4.71 -32.60
C ILE A 8 -25.76 5.63 -31.96
N TYR A 9 -26.16 6.87 -31.68
CA TYR A 9 -25.43 7.77 -30.79
C TYR A 9 -25.84 7.46 -29.35
N LEU A 10 -24.94 6.84 -28.58
CA LEU A 10 -25.07 6.71 -27.13
C LEU A 10 -24.46 7.96 -26.49
N ASN A 11 -25.34 8.88 -26.07
CA ASN A 11 -24.99 9.98 -25.18
C ASN A 11 -24.74 9.40 -23.77
N PHE A 12 -23.48 9.31 -23.35
CA PHE A 12 -23.15 9.15 -21.93
C PHE A 12 -23.16 10.53 -21.28
N ILE A 13 -24.26 10.83 -20.58
CA ILE A 13 -24.35 11.95 -19.65
C ILE A 13 -23.57 11.53 -18.39
N CYS A 14 -22.38 12.08 -18.20
CA CYS A 14 -21.61 11.91 -16.98
C CYS A 14 -22.20 12.85 -15.90
N LEU A 15 -22.94 12.27 -14.94
CA LEU A 15 -23.36 13.00 -13.74
C LEU A 15 -22.15 13.20 -12.82
N ILE A 16 -21.67 14.44 -12.76
CA ILE A 16 -20.65 14.86 -11.81
C ILE A 16 -21.34 15.07 -10.45
N HIS A 17 -21.12 14.18 -9.49
CA HIS A 17 -21.47 14.43 -8.08
C HIS A 17 -20.34 15.23 -7.44
N THR A 18 -20.54 16.53 -7.28
CA THR A 18 -19.69 17.37 -6.42
C THR A 18 -20.13 17.22 -4.97
N SER A 19 -19.47 16.33 -4.23
CA SER A 19 -19.59 16.33 -2.77
C SER A 19 -18.74 17.45 -2.18
N VAL A 20 -19.43 18.51 -1.75
CA VAL A 20 -18.90 19.58 -0.90
C VAL A 20 -18.48 18.98 0.43
N VAL A 21 -17.17 18.90 0.71
CA VAL A 21 -16.67 18.59 2.05
C VAL A 21 -16.56 19.90 2.84
N GLN A 22 -17.40 20.02 3.86
CA GLN A 22 -17.36 21.11 4.83
C GLN A 22 -16.08 21.01 5.66
N LYS A 23 -15.32 22.10 5.67
CA LYS A 23 -14.17 22.34 6.52
C LYS A 23 -14.64 22.50 7.97
N THR A 24 -14.42 21.49 8.81
CA THR A 24 -14.53 21.65 10.26
C THR A 24 -13.18 22.03 10.83
N GLU A 25 -13.07 23.30 11.22
CA GLU A 25 -12.00 23.82 12.07
C GLU A 25 -12.13 23.22 13.47
N ASN A 26 -11.20 22.33 13.85
CA ASN A 26 -11.01 21.97 15.25
C ASN A 26 -9.69 22.55 15.75
N ASN A 27 -9.87 23.77 16.23
CA ASN A 27 -9.27 24.42 17.38
C ASN A 27 -8.06 23.72 18.04
N SER A 28 -6.94 24.44 17.98
CA SER A 28 -5.71 24.20 18.73
C SER A 28 -5.99 24.23 20.24
N ASN A 29 -5.52 23.22 20.98
CA ASN A 29 -5.34 23.36 22.42
C ASN A 29 -3.92 22.95 22.80
N THR A 30 -3.08 23.97 22.84
CA THR A 30 -1.74 23.99 23.42
C THR A 30 -1.81 23.66 24.90
N ASN A 31 -1.10 22.63 25.36
CA ASN A 31 -0.70 22.54 26.77
C ASN A 31 0.79 22.23 26.84
N ASN A 32 1.55 23.31 27.04
CA ASN A 32 2.91 23.28 27.56
C ASN A 32 2.87 22.87 29.03
N ASN A 33 3.76 21.96 29.45
CA ASN A 33 4.31 21.97 30.81
C ASN A 33 5.70 21.33 30.80
N ASN A 34 6.72 22.18 30.86
CA ASN A 34 8.07 21.83 31.29
C ASN A 34 8.13 21.97 32.82
N THR A 35 8.64 20.97 33.54
CA THR A 35 9.27 21.18 34.85
C THR A 35 10.40 20.16 35.10
N LYS A 36 11.61 20.68 34.91
CA LYS A 36 12.91 20.51 35.58
C LYS A 36 13.15 19.38 36.63
N GLU A 37 14.25 18.65 36.38
CA GLU A 37 15.28 18.03 37.26
C GLU A 37 14.94 17.37 38.61
N SER A 38 15.46 16.14 38.82
CA SER A 38 16.49 15.84 39.85
C SER A 38 17.05 14.41 39.74
N LYS A 39 18.22 14.21 40.35
CA LYS A 39 19.23 13.15 40.17
C LYS A 39 19.03 11.89 41.05
N GLU A 40 19.73 10.83 40.61
CA GLU A 40 20.47 9.79 41.38
C GLU A 40 19.79 8.78 42.33
N SER A 41 19.86 7.51 41.88
CA SER A 41 20.61 6.38 42.51
C SER A 41 19.88 5.33 43.40
N LYS A 42 20.14 4.08 42.98
CA LYS A 42 20.42 2.82 43.74
C LYS A 42 19.30 1.95 44.34
N ASP A 43 19.42 0.67 43.95
CA ASP A 43 19.24 -0.58 44.67
C ASP A 43 17.91 -0.87 45.40
N SER A 44 17.15 -1.86 44.91
CA SER A 44 17.06 -3.18 45.55
C SER A 44 16.05 -4.09 44.84
N LYS A 45 16.36 -5.38 44.85
CA LYS A 45 15.51 -6.53 44.53
C LYS A 45 14.20 -6.49 45.34
N ASP A 46 13.08 -6.84 44.73
CA ASP A 46 12.27 -7.92 45.28
C ASP A 46 11.34 -8.59 44.26
N SER A 47 11.05 -9.84 44.59
CA SER A 47 10.30 -10.85 43.86
C SER A 47 8.81 -10.52 43.71
N GLY A 48 8.21 -10.88 42.57
CA GLY A 48 6.78 -10.70 42.33
C GLY A 48 6.29 -11.49 41.13
N ASN A 49 5.94 -12.76 41.35
CA ASN A 49 5.18 -13.59 40.43
C ASN A 49 3.87 -12.91 40.05
N ASN A 50 3.61 -12.76 38.75
CA ASN A 50 2.25 -12.70 38.24
C ASN A 50 2.17 -13.46 36.92
N ALA A 51 1.65 -14.68 37.03
CA ALA A 51 1.08 -15.41 35.91
C ALA A 51 -0.10 -14.59 35.37
N SER A 52 0.07 -13.99 34.19
CA SER A 52 -1.05 -13.51 33.40
C SER A 52 -1.27 -14.51 32.27
N ASN A 53 -2.29 -15.33 32.46
CA ASN A 53 -3.00 -16.04 31.40
C ASN A 53 -3.49 -15.01 30.37
N GLY A 54 -2.72 -14.84 29.30
CA GLY A 54 -3.14 -14.12 28.10
C GLY A 54 -3.40 -15.14 27.00
N ASN A 55 -4.68 -15.33 26.69
CA ASN A 55 -5.21 -16.23 25.69
C ASN A 55 -4.44 -16.16 24.37
N GLY A 56 -4.24 -17.35 23.77
CA GLY A 56 -3.60 -17.54 22.48
C GLY A 56 -4.10 -16.53 21.45
N MET A 57 -3.25 -15.55 21.16
CA MET A 57 -3.31 -14.82 19.92
C MET A 57 -2.89 -15.80 18.83
N ASP A 58 -3.81 -16.05 17.91
CA ASP A 58 -3.79 -17.13 16.94
C ASP A 58 -2.44 -17.25 16.24
N LYS A 59 -1.92 -18.49 16.14
CA LYS A 59 -0.71 -18.86 15.39
C LYS A 59 -0.73 -18.42 13.90
N LEU A 60 -1.84 -17.88 13.42
CA LEU A 60 -1.97 -17.24 12.11
C LEU A 60 -1.29 -15.85 12.02
N SER A 61 -1.12 -15.13 13.14
CA SER A 61 -0.50 -13.79 13.10
C SER A 61 1.03 -13.82 12.92
N LEU A 62 1.70 -14.87 13.40
CA LEU A 62 3.15 -15.02 13.29
C LEU A 62 3.59 -15.56 11.92
N ALA A 63 2.74 -16.35 11.25
CA ALA A 63 3.01 -16.88 9.90
C ALA A 63 2.94 -15.80 8.81
N GLN A 64 2.24 -14.69 9.07
CA GLN A 64 2.10 -13.59 8.12
C GLN A 64 3.34 -12.66 8.08
N ALA A 65 4.21 -12.73 9.09
CA ALA A 65 5.35 -11.81 9.24
C ALA A 65 6.49 -12.06 8.23
N ASN A 66 6.58 -13.26 7.64
CA ASN A 66 7.67 -13.63 6.74
C ASN A 66 7.20 -14.02 5.32
N VAL A 67 5.93 -13.81 4.98
CA VAL A 67 5.47 -14.05 3.61
C VAL A 67 5.73 -12.79 2.80
N PRO A 68 6.54 -12.87 1.71
CA PRO A 68 6.70 -11.75 0.79
C PRO A 68 5.33 -11.26 0.35
N SER A 69 5.08 -9.98 0.54
CA SER A 69 3.75 -9.43 0.35
C SER A 69 3.76 -7.94 0.12
N ILE A 70 2.65 -7.44 -0.42
CA ILE A 70 2.40 -6.03 -0.67
C ILE A 70 1.07 -5.61 -0.09
N TRP A 71 1.04 -4.41 0.46
CA TRP A 71 -0.13 -3.66 0.84
C TRP A 71 -0.36 -2.58 -0.22
N LEU A 72 -1.52 -2.62 -0.88
CA LEU A 72 -2.02 -1.51 -1.69
C LEU A 72 -2.92 -0.65 -0.83
N TYR A 73 -2.89 0.66 -1.05
CA TYR A 73 -3.65 1.65 -0.29
C TYR A 73 -4.51 2.49 -1.24
N SER A 74 -5.74 2.80 -0.84
CA SER A 74 -6.66 3.61 -1.66
C SER A 74 -6.22 5.06 -1.78
N ASP A 75 -5.43 5.54 -0.80
CA ASP A 75 -5.00 6.93 -0.73
C ASP A 75 -3.47 7.02 -0.80
N ALA A 76 -2.96 8.19 -1.16
CA ALA A 76 -1.55 8.50 -1.09
C ALA A 76 -1.02 8.46 0.36
N ASN A 77 0.29 8.32 0.49
CA ASN A 77 1.05 8.28 1.74
C ASN A 77 0.67 7.12 2.66
N TYR A 78 0.32 5.96 2.09
CA TYR A 78 0.03 4.73 2.81
C TYR A 78 -1.20 4.83 3.73
N LYS A 79 -2.24 5.52 3.25
CA LYS A 79 -3.48 5.82 4.00
C LYS A 79 -4.72 5.19 3.33
N GLY A 80 -5.85 5.29 4.00
CA GLY A 80 -7.13 4.82 3.48
C GLY A 80 -7.35 3.32 3.67
N GLU A 81 -8.24 2.77 2.84
CA GLU A 81 -8.46 1.32 2.78
C GLU A 81 -7.19 0.64 2.27
N LYS A 82 -6.85 -0.53 2.82
CA LYS A 82 -5.68 -1.28 2.38
C LYS A 82 -6.00 -2.72 2.05
N LYS A 83 -5.33 -3.23 1.01
CA LYS A 83 -5.45 -4.60 0.55
C LYS A 83 -4.11 -5.31 0.63
N TRP A 84 -4.09 -6.44 1.32
CA TRP A 84 -2.95 -7.35 1.34
C TRP A 84 -2.97 -8.27 0.13
N ILE A 85 -1.82 -8.39 -0.53
CA ILE A 85 -1.60 -9.30 -1.65
C ILE A 85 -0.31 -10.07 -1.37
N PRO A 86 -0.35 -11.41 -1.29
CA PRO A 86 0.86 -12.20 -1.23
C PRO A 86 1.62 -12.07 -2.55
N LEU A 87 2.94 -11.88 -2.46
CA LEU A 87 3.83 -11.83 -3.61
C LEU A 87 4.53 -13.19 -3.74
N PHE A 88 4.28 -13.86 -4.86
CA PHE A 88 4.99 -15.08 -5.24
C PHE A 88 5.98 -14.76 -6.38
N ASP A 89 6.80 -15.74 -6.79
CA ASP A 89 7.69 -15.63 -7.96
C ASP A 89 6.91 -15.62 -9.31
N GLU A 90 5.59 -15.41 -9.25
CA GLU A 90 4.65 -15.42 -10.36
C GLU A 90 3.80 -14.15 -10.37
N CYS A 91 3.14 -13.90 -11.51
CA CYS A 91 2.29 -12.73 -11.68
C CYS A 91 1.07 -12.77 -10.76
N SER A 92 0.87 -11.68 -10.01
CA SER A 92 -0.29 -11.50 -9.13
C SER A 92 -1.28 -10.51 -9.75
N ASN A 93 -2.45 -11.00 -10.18
CA ASN A 93 -3.53 -10.11 -10.64
C ASN A 93 -4.20 -9.42 -9.44
N VAL A 94 -4.37 -8.11 -9.52
CA VAL A 94 -5.07 -7.32 -8.50
C VAL A 94 -6.57 -7.42 -8.76
N LEU A 95 -7.26 -8.21 -7.96
CA LEU A 95 -8.72 -8.35 -8.01
C LEU A 95 -9.35 -7.48 -6.94
N TYR A 96 -10.42 -6.75 -7.28
CA TYR A 96 -11.23 -5.91 -6.37
C TYR A 96 -10.53 -4.67 -5.79
N PHE A 97 -9.26 -4.45 -6.12
CA PHE A 97 -8.49 -3.24 -5.80
C PHE A 97 -7.82 -2.67 -7.05
N ASN A 98 -8.22 -3.18 -8.22
CA ASN A 98 -7.82 -2.61 -9.51
C ASN A 98 -8.40 -1.21 -9.59
N ASP A 99 -7.61 -0.30 -10.13
CA ASP A 99 -8.06 1.04 -10.46
C ASP A 99 -8.49 1.90 -9.24
N ILE A 100 -7.94 1.58 -8.06
CA ILE A 100 -8.17 2.33 -6.81
C ILE A 100 -6.86 2.58 -6.04
N ALA A 101 -5.81 1.79 -6.32
CA ALA A 101 -4.57 1.91 -5.60
C ALA A 101 -3.90 3.26 -5.90
N SER A 102 -3.52 3.97 -4.83
CA SER A 102 -2.83 5.26 -4.86
C SER A 102 -1.47 5.25 -4.15
N SER A 103 -1.15 4.22 -3.36
CA SER A 103 0.21 3.97 -2.86
C SER A 103 0.41 2.49 -2.52
N ALA A 104 1.66 2.07 -2.35
CA ALA A 104 1.97 0.68 -2.03
C ALA A 104 3.18 0.48 -1.12
N HIS A 105 3.07 -0.47 -0.21
CA HIS A 105 4.15 -0.88 0.70
C HIS A 105 4.39 -2.39 0.64
N TRP A 106 5.63 -2.84 0.50
CA TRP A 106 5.95 -4.27 0.49
C TRP A 106 6.99 -4.68 1.52
N VAL A 107 6.91 -5.96 1.87
CA VAL A 107 7.91 -6.70 2.63
C VAL A 107 8.38 -7.84 1.73
N LEU A 108 9.70 -7.91 1.49
CA LEU A 108 10.33 -8.91 0.63
C LEU A 108 11.56 -9.48 1.32
N GLU A 109 11.78 -10.78 1.18
CA GLU A 109 13.07 -11.39 1.50
C GLU A 109 14.08 -11.12 0.38
N ASN A 110 15.35 -10.89 0.74
CA ASN A 110 16.44 -10.58 -0.21
C ASN A 110 16.06 -9.41 -1.15
N SER A 111 15.49 -8.36 -0.57
CA SER A 111 14.95 -7.18 -1.25
C SER A 111 15.96 -6.45 -2.14
N GLU A 112 17.23 -6.43 -1.73
CA GLU A 112 18.33 -5.74 -2.41
C GLU A 112 18.54 -6.23 -3.84
N ASP A 113 18.22 -7.50 -4.12
CA ASP A 113 18.36 -8.15 -5.42
C ASP A 113 17.04 -8.21 -6.19
N LYS A 114 16.01 -7.48 -5.77
CA LYS A 114 14.67 -7.54 -6.37
C LYS A 114 14.19 -6.17 -6.85
N CYS A 115 13.20 -6.18 -7.74
CA CYS A 115 12.36 -5.02 -8.01
C CYS A 115 10.90 -5.43 -8.06
N VAL A 116 10.02 -4.50 -7.68
CA VAL A 116 8.57 -4.68 -7.73
C VAL A 116 8.04 -3.89 -8.90
N CYS A 117 7.36 -4.57 -9.82
CA CYS A 117 6.78 -3.96 -11.01
C CYS A 117 5.25 -4.02 -10.97
N PHE A 118 4.63 -2.88 -11.27
CA PHE A 118 3.19 -2.71 -11.41
C PHE A 118 2.85 -2.55 -12.88
N TYR A 119 1.88 -3.33 -13.34
CA TYR A 119 1.47 -3.40 -14.73
C TYR A 119 0.06 -2.86 -14.91
N TYR A 120 -0.14 -2.16 -16.01
CA TYR A 120 -1.44 -1.64 -16.43
C TYR A 120 -2.34 -2.76 -16.98
N ASP A 121 -1.74 -3.79 -17.59
CA ASP A 121 -2.49 -4.95 -18.09
C ASP A 121 -2.43 -6.15 -17.14
N LYS A 122 -3.47 -6.98 -17.22
CA LYS A 122 -3.55 -8.25 -16.49
C LYS A 122 -2.46 -9.22 -16.94
N ASN A 123 -2.11 -10.14 -16.04
CA ASN A 123 -1.12 -11.19 -16.25
C ASN A 123 0.30 -10.65 -16.53
N CYS A 124 0.61 -9.46 -15.99
CA CYS A 124 1.94 -8.85 -15.99
C CYS A 124 2.51 -8.67 -17.40
N LYS A 125 1.68 -8.09 -18.27
CA LYS A 125 1.99 -7.83 -19.68
C LYS A 125 1.98 -6.33 -19.95
N GLY A 126 2.59 -5.96 -21.08
CA GLY A 126 2.54 -4.59 -21.56
C GLY A 126 3.40 -3.62 -20.74
N GLU A 127 2.88 -2.39 -20.65
CA GLU A 127 3.53 -1.29 -19.95
C GLU A 127 3.58 -1.54 -18.44
N ARG A 128 4.60 -0.99 -17.79
CA ARG A 128 4.82 -1.14 -16.35
C ARG A 128 5.71 -0.05 -15.79
N LEU A 129 5.60 0.14 -14.49
CA LEU A 129 6.55 0.90 -13.69
C LEU A 129 7.11 0.02 -12.58
N CYS A 130 8.40 0.20 -12.28
CA CYS A 130 9.13 -0.67 -11.36
C CYS A 130 9.92 0.15 -10.36
N TRP A 131 9.97 -0.34 -9.12
CA TRP A 131 10.73 0.21 -8.01
C TRP A 131 11.74 -0.82 -7.52
N ASP A 132 12.86 -0.36 -6.99
CA ASP A 132 13.79 -1.23 -6.27
C ASP A 132 13.07 -1.95 -5.12
N GLY A 133 13.41 -3.20 -4.87
CA GLY A 133 12.73 -4.05 -3.88
C GLY A 133 12.93 -3.63 -2.43
N GLU A 134 13.58 -2.50 -2.16
CA GLU A 134 13.90 -1.98 -0.83
C GLU A 134 12.65 -1.88 0.06
N VAL A 135 12.79 -2.25 1.33
CA VAL A 135 11.65 -2.41 2.26
C VAL A 135 11.33 -1.14 3.04
N GLU A 136 12.19 -0.13 2.99
CA GLU A 136 11.93 1.14 3.66
C GLU A 136 10.91 1.97 2.87
N TYR A 137 9.90 2.49 3.57
CA TYR A 137 8.82 3.31 2.99
C TYR A 137 9.28 4.45 2.09
N LYS A 138 10.46 5.04 2.31
CA LYS A 138 10.97 6.16 1.49
C LYS A 138 11.38 5.74 0.07
N HIS A 139 11.59 4.45 -0.16
CA HIS A 139 11.99 3.88 -1.46
C HIS A 139 10.81 3.26 -2.22
N GLN A 140 9.62 3.37 -1.64
CA GLN A 140 8.39 2.77 -2.13
C GLN A 140 7.45 3.89 -2.62
N PRO A 141 6.53 3.59 -3.54
CA PRO A 141 5.64 4.60 -4.10
C PRO A 141 4.63 5.05 -3.06
N SER A 142 4.83 6.28 -2.58
CA SER A 142 3.90 6.96 -1.68
C SER A 142 2.74 7.62 -2.41
N ASP A 143 2.81 7.85 -3.72
CA ASP A 143 1.77 8.54 -4.47
C ASP A 143 1.81 8.19 -5.96
N PHE A 144 0.93 7.27 -6.38
CA PHE A 144 0.83 6.85 -7.77
C PHE A 144 0.33 7.94 -8.71
N GLN A 145 -0.27 9.03 -8.23
CA GLN A 145 -0.66 10.16 -9.10
C GLN A 145 0.58 10.88 -9.62
N ILE A 146 1.57 11.05 -8.77
CA ILE A 146 2.85 11.68 -9.14
C ILE A 146 3.64 10.76 -10.08
N ASP A 147 3.54 9.45 -9.86
CA ASP A 147 4.19 8.44 -10.68
C ASP A 147 3.46 8.16 -12.02
N GLY A 148 2.24 8.69 -12.20
CA GLY A 148 1.44 8.53 -13.41
C GLY A 148 0.80 7.14 -13.59
N ILE A 149 0.53 6.43 -12.49
CA ILE A 149 -0.12 5.08 -12.50
C ILE A 149 -1.35 4.95 -11.61
N ASN A 150 -1.81 6.07 -11.05
CA ASN A 150 -2.93 6.08 -10.12
C ASN A 150 -4.16 5.46 -10.76
N ASP A 151 -4.79 4.53 -10.06
CA ASP A 151 -6.03 3.92 -10.53
C ASP A 151 -5.92 3.22 -11.90
N GLU A 152 -4.73 2.70 -12.26
CA GLU A 152 -4.56 1.92 -13.50
C GLU A 152 -3.87 0.56 -13.29
N ILE A 153 -3.51 0.23 -12.05
CA ILE A 153 -2.78 -1.00 -11.73
C ILE A 153 -3.71 -2.20 -11.77
N THR A 154 -3.37 -3.21 -12.56
CA THR A 154 -4.15 -4.46 -12.66
C THR A 154 -3.36 -5.71 -12.33
N SER A 155 -2.02 -5.68 -12.36
CA SER A 155 -1.20 -6.81 -11.90
C SER A 155 0.19 -6.40 -11.41
N ILE A 156 0.81 -7.27 -10.61
CA ILE A 156 2.07 -7.03 -9.90
C ILE A 156 2.99 -8.23 -10.09
N LEU A 157 4.28 -7.99 -10.33
CA LEU A 157 5.31 -9.04 -10.40
C LEU A 157 6.61 -8.56 -9.76
N VAL A 158 7.24 -9.45 -9.01
CA VAL A 158 8.59 -9.24 -8.46
C VAL A 158 9.59 -9.87 -9.41
N HIS A 159 10.59 -9.08 -9.82
CA HIS A 159 11.69 -9.56 -10.66
C HIS A 159 12.99 -9.58 -9.88
N LYS A 160 13.92 -10.44 -10.28
CA LYS A 160 15.32 -10.32 -9.86
C LYS A 160 15.96 -9.11 -10.55
N LYS A 161 16.74 -8.30 -9.83
CA LYS A 161 17.54 -7.22 -10.41
C LYS A 161 18.48 -7.76 -11.49
N GLY A 162 18.68 -6.96 -12.54
CA GLY A 162 19.43 -7.36 -13.74
C GLY A 162 18.67 -8.23 -14.74
N SER A 163 17.44 -8.67 -14.41
CA SER A 163 16.53 -9.25 -15.40
C SER A 163 15.88 -8.17 -16.26
N LYS A 164 15.27 -8.55 -17.40
CA LYS A 164 14.52 -7.65 -18.29
C LYS A 164 13.22 -7.17 -17.61
N GLY A 165 13.33 -6.31 -16.60
CA GLY A 165 12.26 -6.00 -15.67
C GLY A 165 12.55 -4.72 -14.92
N CYS A 166 13.66 -4.72 -14.18
CA CYS A 166 14.16 -3.61 -13.38
C CYS A 166 15.08 -2.73 -14.24
N ARG A 167 14.78 -1.44 -14.39
CA ARG A 167 15.77 -0.50 -14.95
C ARG A 167 16.92 -0.38 -13.94
N SER A 168 18.13 -0.72 -14.39
CA SER A 168 19.39 -0.43 -13.69
C SER A 168 19.76 1.04 -13.83
#